data_AF-A0A2I2KX56-F1
#
_entry.id   AF-A0A2I2KX56-F1
#
_cell.length_a   1.000
_cell.length_b   1.000
_cell.length_c   1.000
_cell.angle_alpha   90.00
_cell.angle_beta   90.00
_cell.angle_gamma   90.00
#
_symmetry.space_group_name_H-M   'P 1'
#
loop_
_entity.id
_entity.type
_entity.pdbx_description
1 polymer ?
#
loop_
_entity_poly.entity_id
_entity_poly.type
_entity_poly.pdbx_seq_one_letter_code
_entity_poly.pdbx_strand_id
1 'polypeptide(L)'
;MGRPVSLIVRQDGPSWSAWSPQYPGLAMVQPATADLRAVLPEVLGWYFGEDARIEPRVHCEREAHGVVVRIAQDEHVYERELVAERLGEALGSAGQRARLSSATLGGGGGVTLVCALQSDRVSWLAEQMEEDDAVIALLPVAESMLWAVRFGVGDDAADGDEATVSLSAYPPSTTLGEILRTYAGPREHLHR
;
A
#
# COMPACT_ATOMS: atom_id res chain seq x y z
N MET A 1 -24.44 -5.83 4.92
CA MET A 1 -22.99 -5.74 4.70
C MET A 1 -22.42 -4.77 5.71
N GLY A 2 -21.22 -5.04 6.23
CA GLY A 2 -20.54 -4.13 7.15
C GLY A 2 -19.94 -2.94 6.40
N ARG A 3 -19.59 -1.89 7.14
CA ARG A 3 -18.81 -0.76 6.61
C ARG A 3 -17.34 -1.21 6.49
N PRO A 4 -16.72 -1.15 5.31
CA PRO A 4 -15.31 -1.46 5.17
C PRO A 4 -14.45 -0.40 5.87
N VAL A 5 -13.41 -0.85 6.57
CA VAL A 5 -12.43 0.02 7.23
C VAL A 5 -11.04 -0.52 6.95
N SER A 6 -10.22 0.24 6.23
CA SER A 6 -8.84 -0.12 5.93
C SER A 6 -7.95 0.15 7.14
N LEU A 7 -7.22 -0.88 7.58
CA LEU A 7 -6.29 -0.85 8.71
C LEU A 7 -4.90 -1.20 8.21
N ILE A 8 -3.95 -0.30 8.40
CA ILE A 8 -2.53 -0.57 8.21
C ILE A 8 -2.00 -1.14 9.52
N VAL A 9 -1.22 -2.22 9.45
CA VAL A 9 -0.60 -2.90 10.58
C VAL A 9 0.90 -2.98 10.34
N ARG A 10 1.71 -2.50 11.28
CA ARG A 10 3.17 -2.52 11.17
C ARG A 10 3.81 -2.96 12.48
N GLN A 11 4.97 -3.61 12.39
CA GLN A 11 5.83 -3.80 13.54
C GLN A 11 6.71 -2.55 13.77
N ASP A 12 6.54 -1.90 14.91
CA ASP A 12 7.31 -0.72 15.34
C ASP A 12 8.20 -1.09 16.54
N GLY A 13 9.44 -1.48 16.24
CA GLY A 13 10.40 -1.95 17.23
C GLY A 13 9.89 -3.21 17.96
N PRO A 14 9.74 -3.19 19.31
CA PRO A 14 9.25 -4.33 20.08
C PRO A 14 7.72 -4.46 20.08
N SER A 15 7.00 -3.60 19.37
CA SER A 15 5.52 -3.53 19.41
C SER A 15 4.92 -3.61 18.01
N TRP A 16 3.61 -3.80 17.97
CA TRP A 16 2.78 -3.81 16.77
C TRP A 16 1.79 -2.66 16.85
N SER A 17 1.72 -1.89 15.77
CA SER A 17 0.81 -0.77 15.63
C SER A 17 -0.23 -1.08 14.56
N ALA A 18 -1.45 -0.58 14.74
CA ALA A 18 -2.45 -0.54 13.69
C ALA A 18 -3.16 0.80 13.67
N TRP A 19 -3.42 1.33 12.48
CA TRP A 19 -4.13 2.60 12.29
C TRP A 19 -4.94 2.59 11.00
N SER A 20 -5.88 3.55 10.87
CA SER A 20 -6.63 3.73 9.63
C SER A 20 -6.38 5.12 9.03
N PRO A 21 -5.86 5.22 7.79
CA PRO A 21 -5.78 6.49 7.07
C PRO A 21 -7.13 7.17 6.89
N GLN A 22 -8.21 6.38 6.76
CA GLN A 22 -9.56 6.89 6.53
C GLN A 22 -10.22 7.47 7.80
N TYR A 23 -9.71 7.10 8.97
CA TYR A 23 -10.29 7.45 10.26
C TYR A 23 -9.20 7.98 11.20
N PRO A 24 -8.85 9.27 11.06
CA PRO A 24 -7.90 9.90 11.97
C PRO A 24 -8.28 9.67 13.44
N GLY A 25 -7.28 9.31 14.24
CA GLY A 25 -7.46 8.94 15.65
C GLY A 25 -7.84 7.48 15.91
N LEU A 26 -8.17 6.69 14.88
CA LEU A 26 -8.24 5.23 15.01
C LEU A 26 -6.84 4.65 14.92
N ALA A 27 -6.18 4.51 16.07
CA ALA A 27 -4.86 3.92 16.20
C ALA A 27 -4.77 3.08 17.48
N MET A 28 -3.98 2.01 17.44
CA MET A 28 -3.72 1.12 18.57
C MET A 28 -2.31 0.56 18.49
N VAL A 29 -1.72 0.30 19.66
CA VAL A 29 -0.38 -0.30 19.80
C VAL A 29 -0.45 -1.41 20.82
N GLN A 30 0.12 -2.56 20.50
CA GLN A 30 0.17 -3.72 21.37
C GLN A 30 1.53 -4.42 21.31
N PRO A 31 1.98 -5.11 22.39
CA PRO A 31 3.27 -5.79 22.39
C PRO A 31 3.38 -6.92 21.35
N ALA A 32 2.28 -7.63 21.08
CA ALA A 32 2.23 -8.70 20.09
C ALA A 32 1.09 -8.53 19.09
N THR A 33 1.26 -9.09 17.88
CA THR A 33 0.22 -9.09 16.84
C THR A 33 -1.06 -9.81 17.29
N ALA A 34 -0.92 -10.84 18.14
CA ALA A 34 -2.05 -11.57 18.69
C ALA A 34 -2.90 -10.69 19.62
N ASP A 35 -2.25 -9.86 20.44
CA ASP A 35 -2.92 -8.91 21.34
C ASP A 35 -3.63 -7.81 20.54
N LEU A 36 -3.00 -7.33 19.45
CA LEU A 36 -3.61 -6.40 18.52
C LEU A 36 -4.90 -6.99 17.91
N ARG A 37 -4.84 -8.23 17.44
CA ARG A 37 -6.02 -8.93 16.92
C ARG A 37 -7.10 -9.12 17.98
N ALA A 38 -6.71 -9.39 19.23
CA ALA A 38 -7.66 -9.59 20.32
C ALA A 38 -8.40 -8.30 20.71
N VAL A 39 -7.70 -7.16 20.72
CA VAL A 39 -8.29 -5.86 21.11
C VAL A 39 -9.02 -5.16 19.96
N LEU A 40 -8.76 -5.54 18.71
CA LEU A 40 -9.33 -4.88 17.53
C LEU A 40 -10.86 -4.75 17.57
N PRO A 41 -11.66 -5.80 17.90
CA PRO A 41 -13.11 -5.66 17.97
C PRO A 41 -13.58 -4.62 19.00
N GLU A 42 -12.92 -4.55 20.16
CA GLU A 42 -13.22 -3.59 21.22
C GLU A 42 -12.92 -2.16 20.77
N VAL A 43 -11.74 -1.92 20.18
CA VAL A 43 -11.36 -0.59 19.68
C VAL A 43 -12.31 -0.12 18.58
N LEU A 44 -12.70 -1.02 17.66
CA LEU A 44 -13.67 -0.69 16.62
C LEU A 44 -15.06 -0.38 17.22
N GLY A 45 -15.49 -1.14 18.23
CA GLY A 45 -16.73 -0.87 18.95
C GLY A 45 -16.72 0.46 19.69
N TRP A 46 -15.59 0.83 20.32
CA TRP A 46 -15.44 2.13 20.97
C TRP A 46 -15.46 3.29 19.96
N TYR A 47 -14.75 3.14 18.83
CA TYR A 47 -14.62 4.21 17.84
C TYR A 47 -15.90 4.41 17.00
N PHE A 48 -16.53 3.33 16.55
CA PHE A 48 -17.70 3.38 15.66
C PHE A 48 -19.05 3.16 16.36
N GLY A 49 -19.04 2.75 17.63
CA GLY A 49 -20.22 2.31 18.39
C GLY A 49 -20.39 0.79 18.38
N GLU A 50 -20.84 0.20 19.50
CA GLU A 50 -20.92 -1.26 19.70
C GLU A 50 -21.82 -1.98 18.69
N ASP A 51 -22.85 -1.30 18.17
CA ASP A 51 -23.78 -1.86 17.18
C ASP A 51 -23.30 -1.71 15.72
N ALA A 52 -22.17 -1.03 15.50
CA ALA A 52 -21.65 -0.80 14.17
C ALA A 52 -21.11 -2.10 13.56
N ARG A 53 -21.71 -2.51 12.42
CA ARG A 53 -21.18 -3.62 11.64
C ARG A 53 -19.97 -3.14 10.84
N ILE A 54 -18.77 -3.39 11.34
CA ILE A 54 -17.51 -3.04 10.69
C ILE A 54 -16.90 -4.27 10.01
N GLU A 55 -16.35 -4.07 8.82
CA GLU A 55 -15.62 -5.07 8.06
C GLU A 55 -14.16 -4.61 7.90
N PRO A 56 -13.25 -5.03 8.80
CA PRO A 56 -11.86 -4.59 8.73
C PRO A 56 -11.15 -5.20 7.52
N ARG A 57 -10.46 -4.36 6.75
CA ARG A 57 -9.55 -4.74 5.67
C ARG A 57 -8.13 -4.48 6.16
N VAL A 58 -7.37 -5.54 6.38
CA VAL A 58 -6.06 -5.44 7.01
C VAL A 58 -4.95 -5.41 5.96
N HIS A 59 -4.02 -4.48 6.10
CA HIS A 59 -2.85 -4.31 5.26
C HIS A 59 -1.60 -4.36 6.13
N CYS A 60 -0.76 -5.37 5.96
CA CYS A 60 0.45 -5.53 6.75
C CYS A 60 1.63 -4.84 6.06
N GLU A 61 2.34 -3.98 6.79
CA GLU A 61 3.60 -3.38 6.40
C GLU A 61 4.77 -4.16 7.00
N ARG A 62 5.78 -4.40 6.16
CA ARG A 62 7.07 -4.97 6.57
C ARG A 62 8.21 -4.25 5.85
N GLU A 63 9.35 -4.17 6.52
CA GLU A 63 10.57 -3.67 5.88
C GLU A 63 11.26 -4.79 5.10
N ALA A 64 11.61 -4.52 3.84
CA ALA A 64 12.44 -5.38 3.01
C ALA A 64 13.54 -4.53 2.37
N HIS A 65 14.80 -4.85 2.68
CA HIS A 65 15.98 -4.14 2.16
C HIS A 65 15.93 -2.61 2.32
N GLY A 66 15.40 -2.11 3.44
CA GLY A 66 15.29 -0.67 3.73
C GLY A 66 14.09 0.02 3.07
N VAL A 67 13.15 -0.74 2.49
CA VAL A 67 11.91 -0.20 1.91
C VAL A 67 10.69 -0.83 2.59
N VAL A 68 9.65 -0.04 2.81
CA VAL A 68 8.38 -0.52 3.37
C VAL A 68 7.52 -1.14 2.27
N VAL A 69 7.12 -2.38 2.48
CA VAL A 69 6.25 -3.15 1.58
C VAL A 69 4.93 -3.44 2.30
N ARG A 70 3.82 -3.09 1.66
CA ARG A 70 2.45 -3.25 2.17
C ARG A 70 1.72 -4.35 1.41
N ILE A 71 1.18 -5.32 2.16
CA ILE A 71 0.51 -6.51 1.64
C ILE A 71 -0.88 -6.62 2.27
N ALA A 72 -1.93 -6.55 1.46
CA ALA A 72 -3.29 -6.78 1.94
C ALA A 72 -3.51 -8.24 2.36
N GLN A 73 -4.20 -8.41 3.47
CA GLN A 73 -4.57 -9.71 4.06
C GLN A 73 -6.00 -10.05 3.63
N ASP A 74 -6.17 -10.32 2.33
CA ASP A 74 -7.44 -10.64 1.69
C ASP A 74 -7.40 -12.04 1.05
N GLU A 75 -8.43 -12.38 0.25
CA GLU A 75 -8.52 -13.67 -0.44
C GLU A 75 -7.38 -13.90 -1.46
N HIS A 76 -6.66 -12.84 -1.84
CA HIS A 76 -5.53 -12.87 -2.78
C HIS A 76 -4.17 -12.72 -2.09
N VAL A 77 -4.09 -12.97 -0.78
CA VAL A 77 -2.85 -12.80 -0.01
C VAL A 77 -1.69 -13.60 -0.61
N TYR A 78 -1.95 -14.79 -1.18
CA TYR A 78 -0.93 -15.61 -1.81
C TYR A 78 -0.30 -14.93 -3.03
N GLU A 79 -1.12 -14.40 -3.95
CA GLU A 79 -0.66 -13.68 -5.13
C GLU A 79 0.10 -12.41 -4.74
N ARG A 80 -0.34 -11.71 -3.70
CA ARG A 80 0.33 -10.50 -3.20
C ARG A 80 1.69 -10.83 -2.56
N GLU A 81 1.80 -11.95 -1.85
CA GLU A 81 3.08 -12.42 -1.32
C GLU A 81 4.06 -12.79 -2.46
N LEU A 82 3.58 -13.37 -3.57
CA LEU A 82 4.42 -13.61 -4.74
C LEU A 82 4.94 -12.30 -5.37
N VAL A 83 4.14 -11.23 -5.37
CA VAL A 83 4.60 -9.90 -5.80
C VAL A 83 5.70 -9.38 -4.87
N ALA A 84 5.52 -9.55 -3.55
CA ALA A 84 6.50 -9.13 -2.56
C ALA A 84 7.82 -9.93 -2.65
N GLU A 85 7.74 -11.24 -2.91
CA GLU A 85 8.91 -12.09 -3.13
C GLU A 85 9.72 -11.61 -4.34
N ARG A 86 9.05 -11.36 -5.47
CA ARG A 86 9.70 -10.82 -6.69
C ARG A 86 10.32 -9.46 -6.47
N LEU A 87 9.68 -8.60 -5.69
CA LEU A 87 10.28 -7.33 -5.27
C LEU A 87 11.55 -7.58 -4.46
N GLY A 88 11.52 -8.51 -3.50
CA GLY A 88 12.69 -8.87 -2.69
C GLY A 88 13.86 -9.34 -3.55
N GLU A 89 13.61 -10.17 -4.55
CA GLU A 89 14.61 -10.60 -5.53
C GLU A 89 15.21 -9.41 -6.30
N ALA A 90 14.38 -8.51 -6.83
CA ALA A 90 14.82 -7.32 -7.54
C ALA A 90 15.62 -6.37 -6.61
N LEU A 91 15.19 -6.20 -5.37
CA LEU A 91 15.92 -5.43 -4.35
C LEU A 91 17.26 -6.09 -3.97
N GLY A 92 17.49 -7.36 -4.30
CA GLY A 92 18.78 -8.03 -4.19
C GLY A 92 19.86 -7.39 -5.07
N SER A 93 19.48 -6.79 -6.21
CA SER A 93 20.38 -6.08 -7.11
C SER A 93 20.68 -4.66 -6.60
N ALA A 94 21.97 -4.34 -6.39
CA ALA A 94 22.38 -3.03 -5.87
C ALA A 94 21.95 -1.86 -6.77
N GLY A 95 21.87 -2.07 -8.09
CA GLY A 95 21.44 -1.04 -9.04
C GLY A 95 19.94 -0.77 -8.99
N GLN A 96 19.10 -1.81 -8.81
CA GLN A 96 17.65 -1.66 -8.67
C GLN A 96 17.27 -1.11 -7.30
N ARG A 97 17.98 -1.54 -6.24
CA ARG A 97 17.83 -0.98 -4.90
C ARG A 97 18.09 0.51 -4.88
N ALA A 98 19.19 0.97 -5.46
CA ALA A 98 19.51 2.40 -5.49
C ALA A 98 18.43 3.25 -6.19
N ARG A 99 17.83 2.74 -7.27
CA ARG A 99 16.74 3.41 -8.02
C ARG A 99 15.45 3.49 -7.22
N LEU A 100 15.00 2.35 -6.68
CA LEU A 100 13.79 2.30 -5.85
C LEU A 100 13.96 3.17 -4.60
N SER A 101 15.09 3.07 -3.91
CA SER A 101 15.38 3.91 -2.73
C SER A 101 15.44 5.41 -3.06
N SER A 102 15.92 5.81 -4.25
CA SER A 102 15.89 7.22 -4.67
C SER A 102 14.48 7.73 -4.98
N ALA A 103 13.61 6.89 -5.56
CA ALA A 103 12.19 7.21 -5.76
C ALA A 103 11.42 7.33 -4.43
N THR A 104 11.94 6.70 -3.36
CA THR A 104 11.29 6.64 -2.05
C THR A 104 11.48 7.93 -1.21
N LEU A 105 12.41 8.82 -1.60
CA LEU A 105 12.82 9.97 -0.81
C LEU A 105 12.20 11.29 -1.32
N GLY A 106 10.87 11.40 -1.26
CA GLY A 106 10.16 12.68 -1.34
C GLY A 106 9.93 13.22 0.08
N GLY A 107 10.32 14.47 0.36
CA GLY A 107 10.45 15.02 1.71
C GLY A 107 9.16 15.07 2.52
N GLY A 108 8.96 14.11 3.43
CA GLY A 108 7.93 14.18 4.47
C GLY A 108 7.59 12.84 5.13
N GLY A 109 7.56 11.77 4.34
CA GLY A 109 7.23 10.41 4.79
C GLY A 109 7.68 9.41 3.73
N GLY A 110 8.24 8.28 4.13
CA GLY A 110 8.79 7.31 3.18
C GLY A 110 7.70 6.76 2.25
N VAL A 111 8.00 6.65 0.96
CA VAL A 111 7.08 6.05 -0.01
C VAL A 111 6.85 4.58 0.34
N THR A 112 5.59 4.16 0.36
CA THR A 112 5.21 2.77 0.63
C THR A 112 5.01 2.01 -0.68
N LEU A 113 5.66 0.85 -0.82
CA LEU A 113 5.44 -0.07 -1.93
C LEU A 113 4.24 -0.96 -1.64
N VAL A 114 3.18 -0.88 -2.44
CA VAL A 114 1.95 -1.68 -2.26
C VAL A 114 1.97 -2.85 -3.23
N CYS A 115 1.86 -4.08 -2.72
CA CYS A 115 1.71 -5.28 -3.55
C CYS A 115 0.28 -5.37 -4.08
N ALA A 116 0.08 -4.84 -5.28
CA ALA A 116 -1.22 -4.70 -5.92
C ALA A 116 -1.40 -5.71 -7.07
N LEU A 117 -2.67 -5.97 -7.38
CA LEU A 117 -3.09 -6.82 -8.48
C LEU A 117 -3.79 -5.98 -9.55
N GLN A 118 -3.79 -6.47 -10.79
CA GLN A 118 -4.43 -5.74 -11.89
C GLN A 118 -5.95 -5.56 -11.69
N SER A 119 -6.57 -6.45 -10.91
CA SER A 119 -7.98 -6.40 -10.53
C SER A 119 -8.30 -5.40 -9.43
N ASP A 120 -7.30 -4.93 -8.68
CA ASP A 120 -7.50 -3.95 -7.62
C ASP A 120 -8.03 -2.64 -8.22
N ARG A 121 -8.84 -1.93 -7.44
CA ARG A 121 -9.48 -0.69 -7.87
C ARG A 121 -8.72 0.53 -7.36
N VAL A 122 -8.89 1.65 -8.05
CA VAL A 122 -8.44 2.97 -7.59
C VAL A 122 -8.96 3.27 -6.20
N SER A 123 -10.25 2.98 -5.92
CA SER A 123 -10.82 3.17 -4.58
C SER A 123 -10.08 2.35 -3.53
N TRP A 124 -9.74 1.09 -3.83
CA TRP A 124 -9.03 0.21 -2.91
C TRP A 124 -7.65 0.75 -2.56
N LEU A 125 -6.94 1.35 -3.52
CA LEU A 125 -5.63 1.97 -3.28
C LEU A 125 -5.78 3.27 -2.48
N ALA A 126 -6.71 4.13 -2.88
CA ALA A 126 -6.97 5.43 -2.22
C ALA A 126 -7.41 5.26 -0.75
N GLU A 127 -8.18 4.23 -0.42
CA GLU A 127 -8.60 3.92 0.95
C GLU A 127 -7.43 3.59 1.90
N GLN A 128 -6.21 3.41 1.37
CA GLN A 128 -5.00 3.10 2.14
C GLN A 128 -4.04 4.29 2.26
N MET A 129 -4.40 5.47 1.77
CA MET A 129 -3.51 6.64 1.69
C MET A 129 -4.01 7.79 2.55
N GLU A 130 -3.08 8.54 3.14
CA GLU A 130 -3.35 9.86 3.70
C GLU A 130 -3.33 10.95 2.61
N GLU A 131 -3.79 12.17 2.94
CA GLU A 131 -3.99 13.25 1.96
C GLU A 131 -2.71 13.71 1.25
N ASP A 132 -1.56 13.58 1.92
CA ASP A 132 -0.24 13.94 1.40
C ASP A 132 0.63 12.70 1.06
N ASP A 133 0.06 11.49 1.16
CA ASP A 133 0.80 10.27 0.90
C ASP A 133 1.01 10.03 -0.60
N ALA A 134 2.16 9.42 -0.90
CA ALA A 134 2.41 8.76 -2.18
C ALA A 134 2.71 7.29 -1.95
N VAL A 135 2.14 6.43 -2.79
CA VAL A 135 2.38 4.99 -2.78
C VAL A 135 2.87 4.54 -4.14
N ILE A 136 3.73 3.54 -4.17
CA ILE A 136 4.12 2.88 -5.42
C ILE A 136 3.38 1.55 -5.48
N ALA A 137 2.42 1.41 -6.40
CA ALA A 137 1.76 0.15 -6.65
C ALA A 137 2.67 -0.75 -7.50
N LEU A 138 2.96 -1.95 -7.00
CA LEU A 138 3.70 -3.00 -7.68
C LEU A 138 2.72 -3.99 -8.27
N LEU A 139 2.69 -4.10 -9.59
CA LEU A 139 1.78 -4.97 -10.32
C LEU A 139 2.55 -6.03 -11.12
N PRO A 140 2.18 -7.31 -11.03
CA PRO A 140 2.75 -8.32 -11.91
C PRO A 140 2.22 -8.13 -13.34
N VAL A 141 3.11 -7.91 -14.29
CA VAL A 141 2.76 -7.73 -15.72
C VAL A 141 3.22 -8.91 -16.59
N ALA A 142 4.21 -9.67 -16.13
CA ALA A 142 4.65 -10.94 -16.70
C ALA A 142 5.22 -11.83 -15.58
N GLU A 143 5.62 -13.07 -15.91
CA GLU A 143 6.10 -14.06 -14.93
C GLU A 143 7.27 -13.55 -14.07
N SER A 144 8.16 -12.73 -14.64
CA SER A 144 9.37 -12.22 -13.97
C SER A 144 9.45 -10.69 -13.95
N MET A 145 8.35 -9.99 -14.26
CA MET A 145 8.34 -8.52 -14.34
C MET A 145 7.30 -7.92 -13.42
N LEU A 146 7.76 -7.00 -12.58
CA LEU A 146 6.90 -6.08 -11.86
C LEU A 146 6.90 -4.73 -12.57
N TRP A 147 5.73 -4.11 -12.56
CA TRP A 147 5.54 -2.74 -12.93
C TRP A 147 5.32 -1.93 -11.66
N ALA A 148 6.19 -0.94 -11.43
CA ALA A 148 6.06 0.01 -10.34
C ALA A 148 5.47 1.32 -10.87
N VAL A 149 4.36 1.77 -10.28
CA VAL A 149 3.80 3.09 -10.57
C VAL A 149 3.47 3.84 -9.31
N ARG A 150 3.93 5.08 -9.27
CA ARG A 150 3.67 6.03 -8.20
C ARG A 150 2.28 6.64 -8.36
N PHE A 151 1.49 6.55 -7.30
CA PHE A 151 0.20 7.19 -7.14
C PHE A 151 0.27 8.22 -6.03
N GLY A 152 -0.41 9.35 -6.20
CA GLY A 152 -0.51 10.43 -5.23
C GLY A 152 -1.87 11.11 -5.26
N VAL A 153 -2.19 11.84 -4.18
CA VAL A 153 -3.47 12.56 -4.02
C VAL A 153 -3.37 14.03 -4.46
N GLY A 154 -2.16 14.59 -4.60
CA GLY A 154 -1.91 15.98 -5.02
C GLY A 154 -1.67 16.20 -6.51
N ASP A 155 -1.85 17.46 -6.96
CA ASP A 155 -1.63 17.95 -8.33
C ASP A 155 -0.16 18.34 -8.62
N ASP A 156 0.75 18.06 -7.68
CA ASP A 156 2.17 18.39 -7.79
C ASP A 156 2.91 17.42 -8.75
N ALA A 157 2.53 17.51 -10.03
CA ALA A 157 3.34 17.09 -11.16
C ALA A 157 4.49 18.09 -11.44
N ALA A 158 5.01 18.74 -10.40
CA ALA A 158 5.97 19.84 -10.51
C ALA A 158 7.15 19.60 -9.56
N ASP A 159 8.04 18.67 -9.91
CA ASP A 159 9.42 18.96 -10.31
C ASP A 159 10.17 17.63 -10.51
N GLY A 160 10.65 17.36 -11.73
CA GLY A 160 11.71 16.39 -12.02
C GLY A 160 11.51 14.89 -11.66
N ASP A 161 11.19 14.11 -12.69
CA ASP A 161 11.76 12.77 -12.98
C ASP A 161 10.95 11.47 -12.68
N GLU A 162 9.77 11.52 -12.05
CA GLU A 162 8.84 10.37 -12.07
C GLU A 162 7.40 10.84 -12.24
N ALA A 163 6.77 10.51 -13.37
CA ALA A 163 5.36 10.85 -13.58
C ALA A 163 4.50 10.14 -12.52
N THR A 164 3.88 10.93 -11.66
CA THR A 164 2.95 10.46 -10.63
C THR A 164 1.56 10.38 -11.23
N VAL A 165 0.87 9.27 -11.00
CA VAL A 165 -0.54 9.12 -11.38
C VAL A 165 -1.41 9.73 -10.29
N SER A 166 -2.13 10.81 -10.64
CA SER A 166 -3.16 11.34 -9.76
C SER A 166 -4.34 10.38 -9.68
N LEU A 167 -4.71 9.95 -8.46
CA LEU A 167 -5.85 9.04 -8.25
C LEU A 167 -7.18 9.69 -8.62
N SER A 168 -7.30 11.01 -8.49
CA SER A 168 -8.51 11.76 -8.83
C SER A 168 -8.78 11.82 -10.35
N ALA A 169 -7.77 11.50 -11.17
CA ALA A 169 -7.92 11.42 -12.63
C ALA A 169 -8.72 10.20 -13.10
N TYR A 170 -8.98 9.23 -12.22
CA TYR A 170 -9.69 7.99 -12.57
C TYR A 170 -10.93 7.79 -11.70
N PRO A 171 -12.03 7.25 -12.26
CA PRO A 171 -13.17 6.80 -11.46
C PRO A 171 -12.76 5.82 -10.36
N PRO A 172 -13.37 5.86 -9.16
CA PRO A 172 -13.02 4.94 -8.06
C PRO A 172 -13.16 3.46 -8.41
N SER A 173 -14.06 3.12 -9.35
CA SER A 173 -14.28 1.75 -9.83
C SER A 173 -13.25 1.26 -10.85
N THR A 174 -12.42 2.15 -11.40
CA THR A 174 -11.39 1.79 -12.39
C THR A 174 -10.36 0.87 -11.76
N THR A 175 -9.99 -0.17 -12.50
CA THR A 175 -8.98 -1.14 -12.07
C THR A 175 -7.58 -0.67 -12.42
N LEU A 176 -6.57 -1.10 -11.65
CA LEU A 176 -5.17 -0.81 -11.95
C LEU A 176 -4.74 -1.39 -13.30
N GLY A 177 -5.35 -2.52 -13.72
CA GLY A 177 -5.21 -3.11 -15.05
C GLY A 177 -5.72 -2.23 -16.19
N GLU A 178 -6.76 -1.44 -15.97
CA GLU A 178 -7.24 -0.45 -16.94
C GLU A 178 -6.29 0.74 -17.03
N ILE A 179 -5.81 1.24 -15.88
CA ILE A 179 -4.79 2.32 -15.83
C ILE A 179 -3.52 1.89 -16.56
N LEU A 180 -3.07 0.64 -16.34
CA LEU A 180 -1.93 0.04 -17.02
C LEU A 180 -2.00 0.16 -18.55
N ARG A 181 -3.20 0.07 -19.13
CA ARG A 181 -3.39 0.14 -20.59
C ARG A 181 -3.35 1.57 -21.12
N THR A 182 -3.75 2.54 -20.31
CA THR A 182 -3.85 3.96 -20.69
C THR A 182 -2.62 4.78 -20.28
N TYR A 183 -1.85 4.30 -19.31
CA TYR A 183 -0.70 5.01 -18.78
C TYR A 183 0.52 4.95 -19.71
N ALA A 184 0.95 6.13 -20.15
CA ALA A 184 2.10 6.34 -21.04
C ALA A 184 3.37 6.85 -20.32
N GLY A 185 3.35 6.95 -18.98
CA GLY A 185 4.50 7.43 -18.21
C GLY A 185 5.62 6.38 -18.04
N PRO A 186 6.71 6.74 -17.33
CA PRO A 186 7.86 5.87 -17.11
C PRO A 186 7.40 4.55 -16.49
N ARG A 187 7.88 3.45 -17.07
CA ARG A 187 7.63 2.11 -16.56
C ARG A 187 8.92 1.62 -15.92
N GLU A 188 8.95 1.59 -14.60
CA GLU A 188 10.04 0.92 -13.90
C GLU A 188 9.82 -0.59 -14.04
N HIS A 189 10.63 -1.20 -14.89
CA HIS A 189 10.67 -2.64 -15.08
C HIS A 189 11.64 -3.24 -14.08
N LEU A 190 11.10 -3.92 -13.07
CA LEU A 190 11.90 -4.73 -12.17
C LEU A 190 12.07 -6.13 -12.79
N HIS A 191 13.32 -6.48 -13.06
CA HIS A 191 13.73 -7.78 -13.58
C HIS A 191 14.44 -8.57 -12.49
N ARG A 192 14.35 -9.91 -12.56
CA ARG A 192 15.24 -10.84 -11.87
C ARG A 192 16.69 -10.69 -12.32
#